data_AF-A0A9X8EQI5-F1
#
_entry.id   AF-A0A9X8EQI5-F1
#
_cell.length_a   1.000
_cell.length_b   1.000
_cell.length_c   1.000
_cell.angle_alpha   90.00
_cell.angle_beta   90.00
_cell.angle_gamma   90.00
#
_symmetry.space_group_name_H-M   'P 1'
#
loop_
_entity.id
_entity.type
_entity.pdbx_description
1 polymer ?
#
loop_
_entity_poly.entity_id
_entity_poly.type
_entity_poly.pdbx_seq_one_letter_code
_entity_poly.pdbx_strand_id
1 'polypeptide(L)'
;MTNHRIELSNGWIAEFANQGEFRMDAEGWNLVLHGPQGQSIQYFNDQIVLVNDDDGTQAKACLQLSEDGVYGYLSTSVGTGWVIDFARGMLAPHRVDIRHYHDGYDESIALTEQPAFQRARQYIQVKGRFVYLTFPFIREAEFPKVWEQYVAIRRRQLDELYFRN
;
A
#
# COMPACT_ATOMS: atom_id res chain seq x y z
N MET A 1 1.95 -9.33 -23.79
CA MET A 1 2.16 -9.32 -22.33
C MET A 1 3.57 -8.84 -22.09
N THR A 2 3.69 -7.65 -21.51
CA THR A 2 4.96 -6.97 -21.27
C THR A 2 5.24 -7.00 -19.78
N ASN A 3 6.34 -7.62 -19.36
CA ASN A 3 6.74 -7.66 -17.95
C ASN A 3 7.88 -6.68 -17.72
N HIS A 4 7.86 -6.00 -16.58
CA HIS A 4 8.94 -5.11 -16.16
C HIS A 4 9.70 -5.73 -15.00
N ARG A 5 11.03 -5.70 -15.09
CA ARG A 5 11.91 -6.22 -14.05
C ARG A 5 12.89 -5.13 -13.65
N ILE A 6 12.81 -4.69 -12.39
CA ILE A 6 13.61 -3.61 -11.85
C ILE A 6 14.51 -4.15 -10.75
N GLU A 7 15.83 -4.02 -10.94
CA GLU A 7 16.80 -4.32 -9.89
C GLU A 7 16.91 -3.13 -8.95
N LEU A 8 16.75 -3.40 -7.65
CA LEU A 8 16.84 -2.41 -6.59
C LEU A 8 18.26 -2.38 -6.01
N SER A 9 18.70 -1.23 -5.52
CA SER A 9 20.06 -1.06 -5.01
C SER A 9 20.38 -1.92 -3.77
N ASN A 10 19.36 -2.41 -3.06
CA ASN A 10 19.51 -3.36 -1.95
C ASN A 10 19.57 -4.84 -2.40
N GLY A 11 19.66 -5.09 -3.70
CA GLY A 11 19.77 -6.44 -4.27
C GLY A 11 18.45 -7.18 -4.43
N TRP A 12 17.32 -6.54 -4.12
CA TRP A 12 16.00 -7.07 -4.43
C TRP A 12 15.62 -6.82 -5.90
N ILE A 13 14.68 -7.60 -6.40
CA ILE A 13 14.16 -7.47 -7.77
C ILE A 13 12.65 -7.27 -7.67
N ALA A 14 12.15 -6.17 -8.22
CA ALA A 14 10.72 -5.94 -8.40
C ALA A 14 10.30 -6.44 -9.78
N GLU A 15 9.46 -7.46 -9.81
CA GLU A 15 8.92 -8.05 -11.03
C GLU A 15 7.44 -7.69 -11.17
N PHE A 16 7.13 -6.94 -12.22
CA PHE A 16 5.77 -6.54 -12.57
C PHE A 16 5.29 -7.36 -13.76
N ALA A 17 4.21 -8.12 -13.59
CA ALA A 17 3.61 -8.88 -14.67
C ALA A 17 2.30 -8.27 -15.12
N ASN A 18 2.18 -8.05 -16.43
CA ASN A 18 0.96 -7.56 -17.06
C ASN A 18 -0.17 -8.60 -16.90
N GLN A 19 -1.31 -8.15 -16.41
CA GLN A 19 -2.51 -8.95 -16.14
C GLN A 19 -3.60 -8.78 -17.20
N GLY A 20 -3.32 -8.02 -18.27
CA GLY A 20 -4.29 -7.63 -19.28
C GLY A 20 -5.21 -6.50 -18.80
N GLU A 21 -6.40 -6.43 -19.38
CA GLU A 21 -7.37 -5.38 -19.09
C GLU A 21 -7.85 -5.44 -17.63
N PHE A 22 -7.64 -4.35 -16.90
CA PHE A 22 -8.11 -4.14 -15.54
C PHE A 22 -9.48 -3.45 -15.53
N ARG A 23 -9.62 -2.29 -16.20
CA ARG A 23 -10.89 -1.52 -16.30
C ARG A 23 -10.89 -0.55 -17.48
N MET A 24 -11.98 -0.55 -18.26
CA MET A 24 -12.25 0.46 -19.30
C MET A 24 -11.04 0.65 -20.23
N ASP A 25 -10.57 -0.46 -20.84
CA ASP A 25 -9.41 -0.49 -21.72
C ASP A 25 -8.06 -0.14 -21.05
N ALA A 26 -8.03 0.06 -19.72
CA ALA A 26 -6.78 0.24 -18.98
C ALA A 26 -6.16 -1.12 -18.63
N GLU A 27 -4.89 -1.32 -18.94
CA GLU A 27 -4.15 -2.53 -18.57
C GLU A 27 -3.60 -2.42 -17.14
N GLY A 28 -3.51 -3.56 -16.45
CA GLY A 28 -3.04 -3.64 -15.07
C GLY A 28 -1.79 -4.49 -14.92
N TRP A 29 -0.94 -4.15 -13.94
CA TRP A 29 0.23 -4.95 -13.57
C TRP A 29 0.19 -5.29 -12.09
N ASN A 30 0.52 -6.54 -11.77
CA ASN A 30 0.76 -6.98 -10.40
C ASN A 30 2.25 -6.82 -10.03
N LEU A 31 2.62 -7.17 -8.79
CA LEU A 31 4.01 -7.09 -8.33
C LEU A 31 4.38 -8.32 -7.49
N VAL A 32 5.58 -8.85 -7.75
CA VAL A 32 6.30 -9.76 -6.85
C VAL A 32 7.68 -9.16 -6.57
N LEU A 33 8.09 -9.17 -5.30
CA LEU A 33 9.43 -8.75 -4.90
C LEU A 33 10.26 -9.99 -4.58
N HIS A 34 11.41 -10.14 -5.25
CA HIS A 34 12.34 -11.25 -5.05
C HIS A 34 13.58 -10.78 -4.30
N GLY A 35 13.90 -11.45 -3.20
CA GLY A 35 15.03 -11.14 -2.36
C GLY A 35 16.30 -11.87 -2.78
N PRO A 36 17.48 -11.32 -2.46
CA PRO A 36 18.78 -11.87 -2.88
C PRO A 36 19.10 -13.24 -2.27
N GLN A 37 18.43 -13.65 -1.19
CA GLN A 37 18.64 -14.95 -0.53
C GLN A 37 17.44 -15.89 -0.73
N GLY A 38 16.68 -15.70 -1.81
CA GLY A 38 15.53 -16.53 -2.15
C GLY A 38 14.26 -16.19 -1.35
N GLN A 39 14.25 -15.10 -0.59
CA GLN A 39 13.00 -14.55 -0.05
C GLN A 39 12.10 -14.07 -1.18
N SER A 40 10.79 -14.03 -0.96
CA SER A 40 9.87 -13.34 -1.85
C SER A 40 8.77 -12.67 -1.04
N ILE A 41 8.33 -11.49 -1.50
CA ILE A 41 7.10 -10.86 -1.04
C ILE A 41 6.07 -10.95 -2.18
N GLN A 42 5.00 -11.73 -1.98
CA GLN A 42 3.99 -12.05 -2.99
C GLN A 42 2.62 -11.40 -2.71
N TYR A 43 2.52 -10.57 -1.66
CA TYR A 43 1.25 -9.98 -1.24
C TYR A 43 0.52 -9.25 -2.37
N PHE A 44 1.30 -8.62 -3.26
CA PHE A 44 0.82 -7.85 -4.39
C PHE A 44 0.61 -8.67 -5.67
N ASN A 45 0.83 -9.99 -5.65
CA ASN A 45 0.69 -10.86 -6.81
C ASN A 45 -0.76 -10.90 -7.32
N ASP A 46 -1.72 -10.80 -6.41
CA ASP A 46 -3.15 -10.83 -6.73
C ASP A 46 -3.77 -9.41 -6.77
N GLN A 47 -2.92 -8.36 -6.79
CA GLN A 47 -3.34 -6.96 -6.73
C GLN A 47 -2.81 -6.19 -7.93
N ILE A 48 -3.63 -5.29 -8.49
CA ILE A 48 -3.16 -4.35 -9.50
C ILE A 48 -2.44 -3.18 -8.82
N VAL A 49 -1.14 -3.07 -9.08
CA VAL A 49 -0.22 -2.08 -8.49
C VAL A 49 0.01 -0.92 -9.45
N LEU A 50 0.14 -1.19 -10.75
CA LEU A 50 0.32 -0.19 -11.80
C LEU A 50 -0.78 -0.30 -12.86
N VAL A 51 -1.03 0.81 -13.55
CA VAL A 51 -2.05 0.90 -14.61
C VAL A 51 -1.45 1.67 -15.78
N ASN A 52 -1.66 1.19 -17.00
CA ASN A 52 -1.15 1.75 -18.26
C ASN A 52 0.36 2.04 -18.20
N ASP A 53 1.16 1.08 -17.74
CA ASP A 53 2.61 1.22 -17.62
C ASP A 53 3.35 0.45 -18.72
N ASP A 54 2.93 0.58 -19.98
CA ASP A 54 3.49 -0.19 -21.10
C ASP A 54 5.00 0.04 -21.30
N ASP A 55 5.49 1.23 -20.97
CA ASP A 55 6.88 1.65 -21.13
C ASP A 55 7.76 1.42 -19.89
N GLY A 56 7.16 0.97 -18.78
CA GLY A 56 7.85 0.70 -17.51
C GLY A 56 8.32 1.96 -16.78
N THR A 57 7.81 3.15 -17.13
CA THR A 57 8.19 4.41 -16.48
C THR A 57 7.72 4.44 -15.03
N GLN A 58 6.48 4.00 -14.76
CA GLN A 58 5.95 3.93 -13.40
C GLN A 58 6.63 2.81 -12.61
N ALA A 59 6.88 1.63 -13.20
CA ALA A 59 7.60 0.54 -12.55
C ALA A 59 8.95 0.99 -11.98
N LYS A 60 9.70 1.83 -12.72
CA LYS A 60 11.00 2.38 -12.26
C LYS A 60 10.88 3.37 -11.11
N ALA A 61 9.77 4.10 -11.01
CA ALA A 61 9.62 5.20 -10.05
C ALA A 61 8.78 4.82 -8.82
N CYS A 62 7.97 3.77 -8.91
CA CYS A 62 6.97 3.43 -7.91
C CYS A 62 7.56 2.89 -6.60
N LEU A 63 8.79 2.39 -6.62
CA LEU A 63 9.45 1.84 -5.44
C LEU A 63 10.73 2.61 -5.11
N GLN A 64 10.75 3.19 -3.92
CA GLN A 64 11.85 3.99 -3.40
C GLN A 64 12.42 3.33 -2.15
N LEU A 65 13.74 3.32 -2.01
CA LEU A 65 14.42 2.75 -0.85
C LEU A 65 14.83 3.84 0.14
N SER A 66 14.89 3.48 1.42
CA SER A 66 15.62 4.25 2.43
C SER A 66 17.12 4.29 2.12
N GLU A 67 17.84 5.22 2.75
CA GLU A 67 19.29 5.38 2.55
C GLU A 67 20.09 4.10 2.85
N ASP A 68 19.67 3.33 3.86
CA ASP A 68 20.27 2.05 4.23
C ASP A 68 19.73 0.85 3.43
N GLY A 69 18.74 1.06 2.55
CA GLY A 69 18.10 0.03 1.74
C GLY A 69 17.26 -0.99 2.53
N VAL A 70 17.11 -0.82 3.84
CA VAL A 70 16.36 -1.73 4.72
C VAL A 70 14.86 -1.58 4.50
N TYR A 71 14.41 -0.33 4.31
CA TYR A 71 13.01 -0.01 4.11
C TYR A 71 12.73 0.42 2.67
N GLY A 72 11.53 0.09 2.20
CA GLY A 72 10.99 0.53 0.92
C GLY A 72 9.69 1.28 1.10
N TYR A 73 9.45 2.23 0.21
CA TYR A 73 8.14 2.83 -0.02
C TYR A 73 7.66 2.46 -1.42
N LEU A 74 6.52 1.78 -1.50
CA LEU A 74 5.82 1.45 -2.74
C LEU A 74 4.63 2.40 -2.89
N SER A 75 4.60 3.17 -3.97
CA SER A 75 3.45 4.00 -4.38
C SER A 75 2.75 3.35 -5.57
N THR A 76 1.50 2.94 -5.39
CA THR A 76 0.69 2.32 -6.46
C THR A 76 0.00 3.40 -7.30
N SER A 77 -0.33 3.09 -8.56
CA SER A 77 -1.11 3.99 -9.43
C SER A 77 -2.58 4.11 -9.01
N VAL A 78 -3.06 3.18 -8.18
CA VAL A 78 -4.44 3.12 -7.66
C VAL A 78 -4.63 3.93 -6.36
N GLY A 79 -3.70 4.83 -6.05
CA GLY A 79 -3.80 5.75 -4.92
C GLY A 79 -3.38 5.18 -3.57
N THR A 80 -2.96 3.90 -3.53
CA THR A 80 -2.45 3.28 -2.31
C THR A 80 -0.93 3.33 -2.20
N GLY A 81 -0.40 3.27 -0.99
CA GLY A 81 1.03 3.23 -0.71
C GLY A 81 1.35 2.27 0.44
N TRP A 82 2.55 1.71 0.42
CA TRP A 82 2.99 0.66 1.33
C TRP A 82 4.42 0.94 1.81
N VAL A 83 4.68 0.67 3.09
CA VAL A 83 6.03 0.57 3.63
C VAL A 83 6.42 -0.90 3.70
N ILE A 84 7.65 -1.20 3.30
CA ILE A 84 8.20 -2.55 3.23
C ILE A 84 9.45 -2.59 4.10
N ASP A 85 9.55 -3.57 5.01
CA ASP A 85 10.80 -3.94 5.66
C ASP A 85 11.38 -5.13 4.88
N PHE A 86 12.37 -4.85 4.03
CA PHE A 86 13.02 -5.85 3.17
C PHE A 86 13.89 -6.81 3.97
N ALA A 87 14.43 -6.40 5.11
CA ALA A 87 15.24 -7.28 5.94
C ALA A 87 14.38 -8.39 6.59
N ARG A 88 13.12 -8.08 6.91
CA ARG A 88 12.21 -8.99 7.62
C ARG A 88 11.07 -9.55 6.77
N GLY A 89 10.92 -9.09 5.51
CA GLY A 89 9.79 -9.48 4.66
C GLY A 89 8.44 -9.06 5.25
N MET A 90 8.39 -7.86 5.85
CA MET A 90 7.19 -7.35 6.49
C MET A 90 6.64 -6.16 5.73
N LEU A 91 5.33 -5.98 5.83
CA LEU A 91 4.59 -4.94 5.12
C LEU A 91 3.75 -4.14 6.12
N ALA A 92 3.60 -2.86 5.83
CA ALA A 92 2.65 -2.00 6.47
C ALA A 92 1.98 -1.08 5.43
N PRO A 93 0.66 -0.89 5.46
CA PRO A 93 0.00 0.09 4.61
C PRO A 93 0.48 1.49 5.02
N HIS A 94 0.83 2.33 4.04
CA HIS A 94 1.19 3.75 4.23
C HIS A 94 0.08 4.71 3.74
N ARG A 95 -0.67 4.36 2.71
CA ARG A 95 -1.77 5.19 2.20
C ARG A 95 -2.80 4.23 1.67
N VAL A 96 -3.98 4.16 2.27
CA VAL A 96 -5.03 3.26 1.80
C VAL A 96 -6.35 3.98 1.91
N ASP A 97 -7.06 4.08 0.80
CA ASP A 97 -8.40 4.63 0.79
C ASP A 97 -9.38 3.59 1.33
N ILE A 98 -10.01 3.88 2.47
CA ILE A 98 -11.03 3.02 3.07
C ILE A 98 -12.40 3.61 2.78
N ARG A 99 -13.11 3.00 1.82
CA ARG A 99 -14.49 3.38 1.54
C ARG A 99 -15.41 2.79 2.62
N HIS A 100 -16.16 3.66 3.28
CA HIS A 100 -17.22 3.32 4.23
C HIS A 100 -18.47 4.05 3.81
N TYR A 101 -19.54 3.31 3.54
CA TYR A 101 -20.85 3.87 3.19
C TYR A 101 -21.68 3.96 4.46
N HIS A 102 -22.32 5.11 4.70
CA HIS A 102 -23.22 5.30 5.83
C HIS A 102 -24.48 6.05 5.38
N ASP A 103 -25.66 5.58 5.77
CA ASP A 103 -26.95 6.16 5.30
C ASP A 103 -27.15 7.65 5.68
N GLY A 104 -26.36 8.16 6.63
CA GLY A 104 -26.37 9.57 7.09
C GLY A 104 -25.43 10.53 6.33
N TYR A 105 -24.51 10.03 5.50
CA TYR A 105 -23.63 10.83 4.63
C TYR A 105 -23.15 10.01 3.42
N ASP A 106 -23.23 10.61 2.23
CA ASP A 106 -22.66 10.04 1.01
C ASP A 106 -21.20 10.54 0.84
N GLU A 107 -20.28 10.12 1.72
CA GLU A 107 -18.86 10.49 1.60
C GLU A 107 -17.91 9.31 1.88
N SER A 108 -16.83 9.26 1.10
CA SER A 108 -15.74 8.28 1.19
C SER A 108 -14.56 8.84 2.00
N ILE A 109 -13.97 8.03 2.88
CA ILE A 109 -12.85 8.45 3.74
C ILE A 109 -11.53 7.95 3.15
N ALA A 110 -10.76 8.85 2.55
CA ALA A 110 -9.38 8.58 2.12
C ALA A 110 -8.43 8.72 3.32
N LEU A 111 -7.67 7.68 3.66
CA LEU A 111 -6.75 7.65 4.80
C LEU A 111 -5.30 7.54 4.30
N THR A 112 -4.45 8.49 4.70
CA THR A 112 -3.01 8.51 4.42
C THR A 112 -2.25 8.36 5.72
N GLU A 113 -1.48 7.29 5.90
CA GLU A 113 -0.82 6.96 7.18
C GLU A 113 0.46 6.10 7.04
N GLN A 114 1.68 6.65 7.21
CA GLN A 114 2.71 6.12 8.14
C GLN A 114 3.97 7.02 8.26
N PRO A 115 4.58 7.16 9.46
CA PRO A 115 5.72 8.04 9.70
C PRO A 115 7.05 7.27 9.67
N ALA A 116 7.50 6.81 8.51
CA ALA A 116 8.86 6.28 8.36
C ALA A 116 9.91 7.40 8.16
N PHE A 117 9.47 8.63 7.86
CA PHE A 117 10.31 9.82 7.80
C PHE A 117 10.06 10.69 9.03
N GLN A 118 11.10 10.90 9.85
CA GLN A 118 11.04 11.68 11.09
C GLN A 118 10.45 13.08 10.87
N ARG A 119 9.18 13.32 11.23
CA ARG A 119 8.68 14.65 11.62
C ARG A 119 7.57 14.55 12.66
N ALA A 120 7.53 15.57 13.52
CA ALA A 120 6.75 15.65 14.76
C ALA A 120 5.26 15.30 14.58
N ARG A 121 4.75 14.48 15.50
CA ARG A 121 3.31 14.22 15.71
C ARG A 121 2.58 15.53 15.95
N GLN A 122 1.37 15.75 15.38
CA GLN A 122 0.26 16.52 16.00
C GLN A 122 -1.06 16.57 15.17
N TYR A 123 -2.16 16.28 15.90
CA TYR A 123 -3.61 16.67 15.85
C TYR A 123 -4.58 16.52 14.65
N ILE A 124 -5.82 16.16 15.03
CA ILE A 124 -7.06 15.93 14.23
C ILE A 124 -7.91 17.22 14.13
N GLN A 125 -8.69 17.37 13.05
CA GLN A 125 -9.96 18.14 13.01
C GLN A 125 -10.80 17.63 11.81
N VAL A 126 -12.04 18.08 11.65
CA VAL A 126 -13.09 17.36 10.90
C VAL A 126 -13.53 18.11 9.64
N LYS A 127 -14.21 17.38 8.72
CA LYS A 127 -14.60 17.64 7.31
C LYS A 127 -13.43 17.58 6.33
N GLY A 128 -13.35 16.48 5.58
CA GLY A 128 -12.24 16.22 4.67
C GLY A 128 -10.90 16.08 5.40
N ARG A 129 -10.76 15.12 6.34
CA ARG A 129 -9.47 14.89 7.03
C ARG A 129 -9.06 13.42 7.16
N PHE A 130 -7.75 13.27 7.10
CA PHE A 130 -6.90 12.11 7.31
C PHE A 130 -6.85 11.72 8.80
N VAL A 131 -7.19 10.48 9.13
CA VAL A 131 -6.79 9.85 10.39
C VAL A 131 -5.33 9.38 10.21
N TYR A 132 -4.54 9.39 11.29
CA TYR A 132 -3.18 8.83 11.31
C TYR A 132 -3.11 7.69 12.31
N LEU A 133 -2.76 6.51 11.81
CA LEU A 133 -2.76 5.29 12.58
C LEU A 133 -1.53 4.49 12.21
N THR A 134 -0.88 4.01 13.26
CA THR A 134 0.33 3.21 13.14
C THR A 134 -0.11 1.77 12.98
N PHE A 135 -0.01 1.23 11.77
CA PHE A 135 -0.15 -0.21 11.53
C PHE A 135 1.20 -0.88 11.84
N PRO A 136 1.27 -1.92 12.68
CA PRO A 136 2.54 -2.61 12.91
C PRO A 136 3.04 -3.22 11.59
N PHE A 137 4.35 -3.35 11.42
CA PHE A 137 4.87 -4.22 10.37
C PHE A 137 4.40 -5.65 10.63
N ILE A 138 3.70 -6.23 9.66
CA ILE A 138 3.18 -7.60 9.73
C ILE A 138 3.87 -8.42 8.66
N ARG A 139 4.20 -9.68 8.99
CA ARG A 139 4.70 -10.63 7.99
C ARG A 139 3.63 -10.82 6.92
N GLU A 140 4.02 -10.87 5.66
CA GLU A 140 3.08 -11.06 4.55
C GLU A 140 2.04 -12.16 4.80
N ALA A 141 2.46 -13.35 5.27
CA ALA A 141 1.55 -14.48 5.48
C ALA A 141 0.47 -14.23 6.54
N GLU A 142 0.71 -13.29 7.46
CA GLU A 142 -0.23 -12.91 8.52
C GLU A 142 -1.04 -11.66 8.12
N PHE A 143 -0.59 -10.92 7.11
CA PHE A 143 -1.15 -9.64 6.71
C PHE A 143 -2.65 -9.72 6.37
N PRO A 144 -3.14 -10.67 5.54
CA PRO A 144 -4.57 -10.75 5.21
C PRO A 144 -5.47 -10.94 6.44
N LYS A 145 -5.02 -11.72 7.42
CA LYS A 145 -5.79 -12.01 8.65
C LYS A 145 -5.92 -10.79 9.54
N VAL A 146 -4.83 -10.02 9.66
CA VAL A 146 -4.79 -8.81 10.49
C VAL A 146 -5.45 -7.64 9.78
N TRP A 147 -5.41 -7.60 8.44
CA TRP A 147 -5.96 -6.52 7.63
C TRP A 147 -7.47 -6.37 7.81
N GLU A 148 -8.24 -7.46 7.71
CA GLU A 148 -9.70 -7.38 7.89
C GLU A 148 -10.08 -6.92 9.29
N GLN A 149 -9.38 -7.43 10.32
CA GLN A 149 -9.58 -7.03 11.71
C GLN A 149 -9.28 -5.55 11.91
N TYR A 150 -8.19 -5.08 11.30
CA TYR A 150 -7.83 -3.67 11.32
C TYR A 150 -8.88 -2.79 10.67
N VAL A 151 -9.32 -3.14 9.46
CA VAL A 151 -10.38 -2.40 8.74
C VAL A 151 -11.67 -2.37 9.58
N ALA A 152 -12.05 -3.49 10.19
CA ALA A 152 -13.23 -3.56 11.05
C ALA A 152 -13.10 -2.68 12.30
N ILE A 153 -11.95 -2.70 12.97
CA ILE A 153 -11.65 -1.79 14.09
C ILE A 153 -11.72 -0.34 13.63
N ARG A 154 -11.20 -0.01 12.45
CA ARG A 154 -11.23 1.37 11.92
C ARG A 154 -12.64 1.83 11.60
N ARG A 155 -13.45 1.00 10.93
CA ARG A 155 -14.86 1.29 10.70
C ARG A 155 -15.59 1.56 12.02
N ARG A 156 -15.42 0.68 13.01
CA ARG A 156 -16.04 0.87 14.33
C ARG A 156 -15.58 2.14 15.04
N GLN A 157 -14.29 2.48 14.98
CA GLN A 157 -13.79 3.72 15.57
C GLN A 157 -14.37 4.95 14.88
N LEU A 158 -14.48 4.94 13.56
CA LEU A 158 -15.16 6.00 12.81
C LEU A 158 -16.63 6.08 13.23
N ASP A 159 -17.34 4.96 13.31
CA ASP A 159 -18.73 4.96 13.75
C ASP A 159 -18.89 5.51 15.18
N GLU A 160 -18.01 5.13 16.12
CA GLU A 160 -18.00 5.64 17.50
C GLU A 160 -17.62 7.13 17.58
N LEU A 161 -16.76 7.62 16.67
CA LEU A 161 -16.36 9.03 16.59
C LEU A 161 -17.46 9.92 16.03
N TYR A 162 -18.26 9.43 15.08
CA TYR A 162 -19.22 10.24 14.33
C TYR A 162 -20.69 10.05 14.75
N PHE A 163 -21.04 8.93 15.40
CA PHE A 163 -22.43 8.60 15.75
C PHE A 163 -22.66 8.34 17.25
N ARG A 164 -21.70 8.66 18.12
CA ARG A 164 -21.96 8.81 19.56
C ARG A 164 -22.59 10.18 19.84
N ASN A 165 -23.92 10.20 19.77
CA ASN A 165 -24.88 11.25 20.20
C ASN A 165 -24.73 12.62 19.52
#